data_AF-A0AAN8FPL5-F1
#
_entry.id   AF-A0AAN8FPL5-F1
#
_cell.length_a   1.000
_cell.length_b   1.000
_cell.length_c   1.000
_cell.angle_alpha   90.00
_cell.angle_beta   90.00
_cell.angle_gamma   90.00
#
_symmetry.space_group_name_H-M   'P 1'
#
loop_
_entity.id
_entity.type
_entity.pdbx_description
1 polymer ?
#
loop_
_entity_poly.entity_id
_entity_poly.type
_entity_poly.pdbx_seq_one_letter_code
_entity_poly.pdbx_strand_id
1 'polypeptide(L)'
;MELVTGGELFDRIVAKGSYTEKDASHLIRQVLHAVSFMHGNGVVHRDLKPENLLYYNQDEDSKIMVSDFGLSKTEDSGVMATACGTPGYVAPEVLQQKPYGKAVDVWSIGVIAYILLCGYPPFYDESDANLFAQIIKGEYEFDAPYWDQISDSAKDFISHLMCCDPEQRFTCEQALEHPWISGNTAYTTDIHGSVVTHLKKSLARRNWRKAYNAAAAIRQLQMLRLSSNSNRISSQRASTSAFPV
;
A
#
# COMPACT_ATOMS: atom_id res chain seq x y z
N MET A 1 -6.85 -13.94 16.60
CA MET A 1 -7.25 -12.90 15.63
C MET A 1 -8.74 -12.72 15.74
N GLU A 2 -9.20 -11.50 15.98
CA GLU A 2 -10.62 -11.17 15.85
C GLU A 2 -11.03 -11.31 14.38
N LEU A 3 -12.25 -11.80 14.12
CA LEU A 3 -12.76 -11.94 12.76
C LEU A 3 -13.13 -10.55 12.23
N VAL A 4 -12.47 -10.12 11.15
CA VAL A 4 -12.71 -8.84 10.48
C VAL A 4 -13.61 -9.09 9.28
N THR A 5 -14.82 -8.52 9.26
CA THR A 5 -15.86 -8.81 8.24
C THR A 5 -16.30 -7.60 7.43
N GLY A 6 -15.72 -6.43 7.68
CA GLY A 6 -16.16 -5.15 7.10
C GLY A 6 -15.69 -4.83 5.68
N GLY A 7 -14.81 -5.68 5.12
CA GLY A 7 -14.24 -5.50 3.79
C GLY A 7 -13.09 -4.49 3.72
N GLU A 8 -12.54 -4.31 2.52
CA GLU A 8 -11.42 -3.41 2.24
C GLU A 8 -11.84 -1.94 2.25
N LEU A 9 -10.88 -1.07 2.63
CA LEU A 9 -11.05 0.38 2.72
C LEU A 9 -11.73 1.00 1.49
N PHE A 10 -11.24 0.69 0.29
CA PHE A 10 -11.68 1.31 -0.94
C PHE A 10 -13.03 0.81 -1.45
N ASP A 11 -13.37 -0.45 -1.21
CA ASP A 11 -14.67 -1.01 -1.61
C ASP A 11 -15.82 -0.31 -0.86
N ARG A 12 -15.59 0.03 0.41
CA ARG A 12 -16.51 0.82 1.24
C ARG A 12 -16.73 2.23 0.70
N ILE A 13 -15.66 2.91 0.26
CA ILE A 13 -15.78 4.26 -0.33
C ILE A 13 -16.59 4.20 -1.64
N VAL A 14 -16.34 3.18 -2.46
CA VAL A 14 -17.08 2.95 -3.71
C VAL A 14 -18.57 2.67 -3.45
N ALA A 15 -18.90 2.00 -2.34
CA ALA A 15 -20.28 1.64 -1.97
C ALA A 15 -21.05 2.78 -1.28
N LYS A 16 -20.36 3.80 -0.74
CA LYS A 16 -21.01 4.96 -0.12
C LYS A 16 -21.80 5.79 -1.14
N GLY A 17 -22.77 6.57 -0.66
CA GLY A 17 -23.51 7.54 -1.48
C GLY A 17 -22.93 8.96 -1.47
N SER A 18 -22.06 9.27 -0.51
CA SER A 18 -21.32 10.55 -0.39
C SER A 18 -19.98 10.29 0.30
N TYR A 19 -19.00 11.15 0.03
CA TYR A 19 -17.65 11.03 0.58
C TYR A 19 -16.92 12.37 0.48
N THR A 20 -16.38 12.82 1.61
CA THR A 20 -15.77 14.13 1.78
C THR A 20 -14.29 14.02 2.17
N GLU A 21 -13.57 15.13 2.09
CA GLU A 21 -12.22 15.23 2.65
C GLU A 21 -12.22 14.99 4.17
N LYS A 22 -13.28 15.40 4.89
CA LYS A 22 -13.44 15.12 6.32
C LYS A 22 -13.57 13.63 6.62
N ASP A 23 -14.20 12.84 5.74
CA ASP A 23 -14.24 11.37 5.86
C ASP A 23 -12.83 10.78 5.70
N ALA A 24 -12.10 11.24 4.68
CA ALA A 24 -10.71 10.82 4.44
C ALA A 24 -9.80 11.14 5.64
N SER A 25 -9.90 12.35 6.18
CA SER A 25 -9.16 12.79 7.38
C SER A 25 -9.47 11.91 8.59
N HIS A 26 -10.75 11.54 8.83
CA HIS A 26 -11.12 10.62 9.91
C HIS A 26 -10.51 9.22 9.74
N LEU A 27 -10.47 8.70 8.51
CA LEU A 27 -9.87 7.40 8.21
C LEU A 27 -8.36 7.44 8.44
N ILE A 28 -7.67 8.45 7.91
CA ILE A 28 -6.23 8.62 8.10
C ILE A 28 -5.88 8.81 9.58
N ARG A 29 -6.70 9.53 10.35
CA ARG A 29 -6.51 9.68 11.80
C ARG A 29 -6.52 8.33 12.53
N GLN A 30 -7.44 7.43 12.17
CA GLN A 30 -7.49 6.07 12.75
C GLN A 30 -6.24 5.26 12.38
N VAL A 31 -5.80 5.34 11.12
CA VAL A 31 -4.57 4.66 10.66
C VAL A 31 -3.35 5.19 11.40
N LEU A 32 -3.21 6.52 11.51
CA LEU A 32 -2.12 7.15 12.24
C LEU A 32 -2.08 6.74 13.72
N HIS A 33 -3.22 6.68 14.40
CA HIS A 33 -3.27 6.18 15.78
C HIS A 33 -2.81 4.72 15.90
N ALA A 34 -3.28 3.85 15.01
CA ALA A 34 -2.88 2.45 15.00
C ALA A 34 -1.37 2.29 14.77
N VAL A 35 -0.82 3.04 13.81
CA VAL A 35 0.61 2.97 13.45
C VAL A 35 1.48 3.64 14.51
N SER A 36 1.07 4.78 15.09
CA SER A 36 1.75 5.40 16.23
C SER A 36 1.83 4.44 17.42
N PHE A 37 0.75 3.70 17.72
CA PHE A 37 0.76 2.68 18.75
C PHE A 37 1.79 1.56 18.45
N MET A 38 1.85 1.08 17.20
CA MET A 38 2.86 0.09 16.80
C MET A 38 4.28 0.64 16.96
N HIS A 39 4.52 1.86 16.49
CA HIS A 39 5.81 2.55 16.56
C HIS A 39 6.27 2.77 17.99
N GLY A 40 5.36 3.10 18.90
CA GLY A 40 5.61 3.20 20.34
C GLY A 40 6.01 1.88 21.00
N ASN A 41 5.60 0.75 20.42
CA ASN A 41 5.98 -0.60 20.85
C ASN A 41 7.18 -1.17 20.07
N GLY A 42 7.90 -0.35 19.30
CA GLY A 42 9.07 -0.79 18.52
C GLY A 42 8.74 -1.68 17.32
N VAL A 43 7.49 -1.66 16.85
CA VAL A 43 7.04 -2.43 15.68
C VAL A 43 6.90 -1.51 14.49
N VAL A 44 7.54 -1.85 13.36
CA VAL A 44 7.37 -1.18 12.06
C VAL A 44 6.58 -2.11 11.15
N HIS A 45 5.54 -1.61 10.48
CA HIS A 45 4.65 -2.42 9.64
C HIS A 45 5.33 -2.84 8.32
N ARG A 46 5.97 -1.89 7.63
CA ARG A 46 6.76 -2.04 6.38
C ARG A 46 5.98 -2.40 5.11
N ASP A 47 4.73 -2.82 5.22
CA ASP A 47 3.86 -3.14 4.08
C ASP A 47 2.47 -2.50 4.20
N LEU A 48 2.41 -1.22 4.60
CA LEU A 48 1.14 -0.51 4.65
C LEU A 48 0.62 -0.28 3.22
N LYS A 49 -0.58 -0.76 2.97
CA LYS A 49 -1.30 -0.65 1.70
C LYS A 49 -2.80 -0.82 1.95
N PRO A 50 -3.66 -0.41 1.02
CA PRO A 50 -5.12 -0.47 1.20
C PRO A 50 -5.66 -1.88 1.50
N GLU A 51 -5.02 -2.93 0.99
CA GLU A 51 -5.36 -4.33 1.30
C GLU A 51 -5.22 -4.68 2.79
N ASN A 52 -4.31 -3.98 3.47
CA ASN A 52 -3.99 -4.20 4.87
C ASN A 52 -4.78 -3.26 5.79
N LEU A 53 -5.74 -2.50 5.24
CA LEU A 53 -6.65 -1.62 5.97
C LEU A 53 -8.08 -2.12 5.81
N LEU A 54 -8.57 -2.78 6.86
CA LEU A 54 -9.86 -3.46 6.85
C LEU A 54 -10.82 -2.83 7.86
N TYR A 55 -12.08 -2.72 7.50
CA TYR A 55 -13.11 -2.34 8.47
C TYR A 55 -13.43 -3.53 9.39
N TYR A 56 -13.51 -3.26 10.70
CA TYR A 56 -13.81 -4.27 11.71
C TYR A 56 -15.09 -5.07 11.40
N ASN A 57 -16.19 -4.38 11.13
CA ASN A 57 -17.48 -4.98 10.80
C ASN A 57 -18.16 -4.19 9.64
N GLN A 58 -19.42 -4.47 9.31
CA GLN A 58 -20.15 -3.84 8.19
C GLN A 58 -20.86 -2.53 8.56
N ASP A 59 -20.85 -2.13 9.84
CA ASP A 59 -21.55 -0.94 10.32
C ASP A 59 -20.96 0.33 9.71
N GLU A 60 -21.77 1.37 9.51
CA GLU A 60 -21.35 2.62 8.85
C GLU A 60 -20.18 3.31 9.57
N ASP A 61 -20.20 3.21 10.90
CA ASP A 61 -19.28 3.77 11.89
C ASP A 61 -18.20 2.76 12.35
N SER A 62 -18.03 1.66 11.60
CA SER A 62 -16.98 0.68 11.86
C SER A 62 -15.59 1.31 11.89
N LYS A 63 -14.79 0.94 12.89
CA LYS A 63 -13.36 1.30 12.97
C LYS A 63 -12.52 0.61 11.88
N ILE A 64 -11.43 1.25 11.48
CA ILE A 64 -10.37 0.66 10.64
C ILE A 64 -9.39 -0.13 11.51
N MET A 65 -8.99 -1.28 11.01
CA MET A 65 -7.99 -2.17 11.58
C MET A 65 -6.84 -2.32 10.59
N VAL A 66 -5.61 -2.21 11.09
CA VAL A 66 -4.40 -2.56 10.33
C VAL A 66 -4.17 -4.06 10.47
N SER A 67 -4.02 -4.76 9.35
CA SER A 67 -3.85 -6.21 9.29
C SER A 67 -2.56 -6.60 8.56
N ASP A 68 -2.20 -7.89 8.64
CA ASP A 68 -1.06 -8.50 7.95
C ASP A 68 0.32 -7.93 8.36
N PHE A 69 0.75 -8.34 9.56
CA PHE A 69 2.07 -8.09 10.11
C PHE A 69 3.15 -9.04 9.56
N GLY A 70 2.91 -9.74 8.44
CA GLY A 70 3.80 -10.78 7.91
C GLY A 70 5.21 -10.30 7.54
N LEU A 71 5.39 -8.99 7.34
CA LEU A 71 6.68 -8.34 7.11
C LEU A 71 7.14 -7.46 8.28
N SER A 72 6.37 -7.41 9.38
CA SER A 72 6.77 -6.69 10.58
C SER A 72 7.98 -7.36 11.20
N LYS A 73 9.02 -6.57 11.48
CA LYS A 73 10.21 -7.00 12.19
C LYS A 73 10.47 -6.03 13.32
N THR A 74 10.85 -6.55 14.48
CA THR A 74 11.50 -5.77 15.54
C THR A 74 12.79 -5.17 14.99
N GLU A 75 13.20 -4.01 15.52
CA GLU A 75 14.21 -3.07 14.99
C GLU A 75 15.62 -3.63 14.65
N ASP A 76 15.87 -4.94 14.79
CA ASP A 76 17.21 -5.53 14.87
C ASP A 76 17.56 -6.57 13.77
N SER A 77 16.91 -6.53 12.61
CA SER A 77 17.25 -7.49 11.54
C SER A 77 17.16 -6.95 10.11
N GLY A 78 18.34 -6.60 9.59
CA GLY A 78 18.85 -6.94 8.25
C GLY A 78 17.92 -6.78 7.04
N VAL A 79 18.39 -5.96 6.10
CA VAL A 79 17.86 -5.68 4.76
C VAL A 79 17.29 -6.94 4.10
N MET A 80 15.97 -6.99 3.95
CA MET A 80 15.33 -8.00 3.10
C MET A 80 15.22 -7.44 1.68
N ALA A 81 16.08 -7.94 0.81
CA ALA A 81 16.00 -7.77 -0.63
C ALA A 81 14.98 -8.76 -1.20
N THR A 82 13.69 -8.39 -1.27
CA THR A 82 12.79 -8.95 -2.29
C THR A 82 11.60 -8.01 -2.52
N ALA A 83 11.55 -7.41 -3.71
CA ALA A 83 10.43 -6.64 -4.22
C ALA A 83 9.23 -7.58 -4.52
N CYS A 84 8.45 -7.93 -3.51
CA CYS A 84 7.21 -8.69 -3.67
C CYS A 84 5.94 -7.86 -3.37
N GLY A 85 6.10 -6.57 -3.05
CA GLY A 85 4.99 -5.64 -2.79
C GLY A 85 4.44 -4.97 -4.04
N THR A 86 3.34 -4.24 -3.88
CA THR A 86 2.91 -3.23 -4.87
C THR A 86 3.83 -2.01 -4.66
N PRO A 87 4.81 -1.74 -5.54
CA PRO A 87 5.90 -0.81 -5.24
C PRO A 87 5.46 0.63 -4.99
N GLY A 88 4.26 1.02 -5.43
CA GLY A 88 3.74 2.38 -5.30
C GLY A 88 3.59 2.90 -3.86
N TYR A 89 3.63 2.03 -2.84
CA TYR A 89 3.55 2.42 -1.42
C TYR A 89 4.90 2.39 -0.70
N VAL A 90 5.97 1.95 -1.39
CA VAL A 90 7.29 1.74 -0.79
C VAL A 90 8.03 3.08 -0.71
N ALA A 91 8.67 3.34 0.43
CA ALA A 91 9.42 4.56 0.66
C ALA A 91 10.73 4.62 -0.15
N PRO A 92 11.24 5.83 -0.51
CA PRO A 92 12.46 6.02 -1.30
C PRO A 92 13.67 5.30 -0.72
N GLU A 93 13.87 5.38 0.59
CA GLU A 93 15.00 4.78 1.29
C GLU A 93 15.01 3.25 1.21
N VAL A 94 13.84 2.61 1.10
CA VAL A 94 13.72 1.16 0.93
C VAL A 94 14.16 0.74 -0.48
N LEU A 95 13.74 1.49 -1.51
CA LEU A 95 14.15 1.24 -2.89
C LEU A 95 15.66 1.50 -3.10
N GLN A 96 16.20 2.48 -2.38
CA GLN A 96 17.63 2.80 -2.37
C GLN A 96 18.46 1.84 -1.51
N GLN A 97 17.84 0.83 -0.88
CA GLN A 97 18.50 -0.12 0.02
C GLN A 97 19.27 0.53 1.18
N LYS A 98 18.80 1.71 1.63
CA LYS A 98 19.34 2.39 2.81
C LYS A 98 18.76 1.78 4.09
N PRO A 99 19.42 1.96 5.24
CA PRO A 99 18.80 1.69 6.53
C PRO A 99 17.48 2.47 6.63
N TYR A 100 16.45 1.80 7.13
CA TYR A 100 15.11 2.37 7.23
C TYR A 100 14.47 1.96 8.57
N GLY A 101 13.51 2.76 9.02
CA GLY A 101 12.82 2.56 10.30
C GLY A 101 11.35 2.93 10.19
N LYS A 102 10.78 3.47 11.27
CA LYS A 102 9.38 3.85 11.42
C LYS A 102 8.85 4.78 10.31
N ALA A 103 9.71 5.66 9.78
CA ALA A 103 9.37 6.63 8.74
C ALA A 103 8.82 6.01 7.45
N VAL A 104 9.12 4.74 7.14
CA VAL A 104 8.61 4.08 5.92
C VAL A 104 7.10 3.91 5.95
N ASP A 105 6.52 3.66 7.13
CA ASP A 105 5.09 3.51 7.29
C ASP A 105 4.38 4.85 7.05
N VAL A 106 5.01 5.95 7.48
CA VAL A 106 4.46 7.30 7.29
C VAL A 106 4.40 7.70 5.82
N TRP A 107 5.42 7.33 5.03
CA TRP A 107 5.38 7.48 3.58
C TRP A 107 4.19 6.73 2.96
N SER A 108 4.00 5.46 3.34
CA SER A 108 2.89 4.65 2.83
C SER A 108 1.52 5.26 3.22
N ILE A 109 1.38 5.82 4.42
CA ILE A 109 0.17 6.56 4.83
C ILE A 109 -0.05 7.78 3.94
N GLY A 110 1.00 8.51 3.57
CA GLY A 110 0.92 9.63 2.63
C GLY A 110 0.38 9.20 1.26
N VAL A 111 0.90 8.10 0.71
CA VAL A 111 0.40 7.52 -0.55
C VAL A 111 -1.07 7.11 -0.43
N ILE A 112 -1.48 6.52 0.69
CA ILE A 112 -2.88 6.15 0.93
C ILE A 112 -3.77 7.39 1.03
N ALA A 113 -3.33 8.44 1.74
CA ALA A 113 -4.05 9.71 1.86
C ALA A 113 -4.24 10.37 0.48
N TYR A 114 -3.21 10.36 -0.36
CA TYR A 114 -3.29 10.85 -1.74
C TYR A 114 -4.41 10.13 -2.52
N ILE A 115 -4.40 8.79 -2.52
CA ILE A 115 -5.40 7.99 -3.23
C ILE A 115 -6.80 8.20 -2.67
N LEU A 116 -6.94 8.36 -1.34
CA LEU A 116 -8.23 8.63 -0.71
C LEU A 116 -8.86 9.95 -1.14
N LEU A 117 -8.07 10.93 -1.62
CA LEU A 117 -8.56 12.25 -2.00
C LEU A 117 -8.81 12.42 -3.50
N CYS A 118 -8.11 11.68 -4.36
CA CYS A 118 -8.25 11.81 -5.82
C CYS A 118 -8.61 10.51 -6.55
N GLY A 119 -8.47 9.35 -5.88
CA GLY A 119 -8.81 8.03 -6.43
C GLY A 119 -7.74 7.38 -7.31
N TYR A 120 -6.54 7.97 -7.45
CA TYR A 120 -5.42 7.42 -8.22
C TYR A 120 -4.09 7.51 -7.46
N PRO A 121 -3.10 6.64 -7.74
CA PRO A 121 -1.82 6.66 -7.03
C PRO A 121 -0.95 7.86 -7.45
N PRO A 122 -0.14 8.43 -6.53
CA PRO A 122 0.75 9.54 -6.84
C PRO A 122 1.90 9.16 -7.77
N PHE A 123 2.32 7.88 -7.74
CA PHE A 123 3.36 7.34 -8.59
C PHE A 123 2.80 6.22 -9.45
N TYR A 124 3.00 6.32 -10.77
CA TYR A 124 2.58 5.30 -11.71
C TYR A 124 3.40 5.40 -13.00
N ASP A 125 3.97 4.26 -13.39
CA ASP A 125 4.56 4.07 -14.70
C ASP A 125 4.33 2.60 -15.12
N GLU A 126 4.35 2.33 -16.42
CA GLU A 126 4.30 0.95 -16.95
C GLU A 126 5.64 0.23 -16.75
N SER A 127 6.74 0.97 -16.72
CA SER A 127 8.09 0.51 -16.41
C SER A 127 8.37 0.63 -14.92
N ASP A 128 8.67 -0.49 -14.27
CA ASP A 128 9.08 -0.50 -12.86
C ASP A 128 10.31 0.38 -12.61
N ALA A 129 11.25 0.47 -13.57
CA ALA A 129 12.43 1.31 -13.44
C ALA A 129 12.09 2.81 -13.37
N ASN A 130 11.12 3.26 -14.19
CA ASN A 130 10.65 4.65 -14.17
C ASN A 130 9.82 4.93 -12.92
N LEU A 131 8.96 3.98 -12.52
CA LEU A 131 8.20 4.08 -11.28
C LEU A 131 9.13 4.24 -10.07
N PHE A 132 10.18 3.44 -9.98
CA PHE A 132 11.16 3.55 -8.90
C PHE A 132 11.91 4.89 -8.97
N ALA A 133 12.23 5.38 -10.17
CA ALA A 133 12.86 6.70 -10.32
C ALA A 133 11.95 7.83 -9.82
N GLN A 134 10.65 7.81 -10.14
CA GLN A 134 9.66 8.77 -9.63
C GLN A 134 9.60 8.75 -8.10
N ILE A 135 9.45 7.55 -7.51
CA ILE A 135 9.40 7.37 -6.05
C ILE A 135 10.68 7.89 -5.40
N ILE A 136 11.85 7.48 -5.89
CA ILE A 136 13.16 7.85 -5.33
C ILE A 136 13.36 9.36 -5.29
N LYS A 137 12.87 10.07 -6.31
CA LYS A 137 12.96 11.53 -6.39
C LYS A 137 11.80 12.24 -5.68
N GLY A 138 10.73 11.55 -5.34
CA GLY A 138 9.50 12.15 -4.84
C GLY A 138 8.78 12.99 -5.90
N GLU A 139 8.86 12.58 -7.17
CA GLU A 139 8.18 13.26 -8.29
C GLU A 139 6.70 12.84 -8.32
N TYR A 140 5.85 13.59 -7.61
CA TYR A 140 4.39 13.52 -7.70
C TYR A 140 3.81 14.94 -7.78
N GLU A 141 2.60 15.04 -8.33
CA GLU A 141 1.92 16.33 -8.53
C GLU A 141 0.49 16.30 -7.99
N PHE A 142 -0.06 17.48 -7.71
CA PHE A 142 -1.47 17.66 -7.36
C PHE A 142 -2.22 18.16 -8.60
N ASP A 143 -2.45 17.28 -9.57
CA ASP A 143 -2.92 17.63 -10.90
C ASP A 143 -4.33 18.22 -10.94
N ALA A 144 -4.50 19.27 -11.75
CA ALA A 144 -5.82 19.74 -12.16
C ALA A 144 -6.47 18.76 -13.17
N PRO A 145 -7.80 18.59 -13.16
CA PRO A 145 -8.77 19.25 -12.27
C PRO A 145 -9.02 18.49 -10.95
N TYR A 146 -8.33 17.37 -10.71
CA TYR A 146 -8.65 16.44 -9.62
C TYR A 146 -8.39 17.03 -8.23
N TRP A 147 -7.37 17.88 -8.13
CA TRP A 147 -6.93 18.50 -6.88
C TRP A 147 -7.43 19.94 -6.68
N ASP A 148 -8.23 20.47 -7.61
CA ASP A 148 -8.75 21.84 -7.55
C ASP A 148 -9.73 22.04 -6.39
N GLN A 149 -10.46 20.98 -6.03
CA GLN A 149 -11.46 21.00 -4.96
C GLN A 149 -10.93 20.45 -3.61
N ILE A 150 -9.65 20.06 -3.57
CA ILE A 150 -9.00 19.53 -2.37
C ILE A 150 -8.29 20.67 -1.64
N SER A 151 -8.46 20.75 -0.32
CA SER A 151 -7.88 21.83 0.46
C SER A 151 -6.35 21.86 0.36
N ASP A 152 -5.78 23.06 0.45
CA ASP A 152 -4.33 23.21 0.54
C ASP A 152 -3.77 22.57 1.82
N SER A 153 -4.60 22.46 2.87
CA SER A 153 -4.22 21.77 4.11
C SER A 153 -4.06 20.25 3.90
N ALA A 154 -4.87 19.61 3.06
CA ALA A 154 -4.66 18.21 2.66
C ALA A 154 -3.37 18.03 1.88
N LYS A 155 -3.11 18.94 0.92
CA LYS A 155 -1.89 18.90 0.10
C LYS A 155 -0.64 19.07 0.96
N ASP A 156 -0.67 20.04 1.87
CA ASP A 156 0.39 20.29 2.86
C ASP A 156 0.62 19.08 3.76
N PHE A 157 -0.45 18.48 4.29
CA PHE A 157 -0.37 17.23 5.06
C PHE A 157 0.34 16.12 4.28
N ILE A 158 -0.08 15.86 3.04
CA ILE A 158 0.50 14.82 2.19
C ILE A 158 1.99 15.11 1.93
N SER A 159 2.36 16.36 1.68
CA SER A 159 3.76 16.72 1.43
C SER A 159 4.69 16.49 2.62
N HIS A 160 4.20 16.66 3.84
CA HIS A 160 4.96 16.32 5.05
C HIS A 160 5.14 14.80 5.26
N LEU A 161 4.16 13.99 4.83
CA LEU A 161 4.22 12.53 4.92
C LEU A 161 5.04 11.92 3.78
N MET A 162 4.93 12.45 2.56
CA MET A 162 5.66 12.04 1.36
C MET A 162 6.96 12.85 1.17
N CYS A 163 7.65 13.14 2.27
CA CYS A 163 8.97 13.77 2.25
C CYS A 163 10.06 12.72 1.97
N CYS A 164 10.92 12.95 0.98
CA CYS A 164 11.97 12.00 0.60
C CYS A 164 13.03 11.80 1.68
N ASP A 165 13.34 12.84 2.45
CA ASP A 165 14.27 12.76 3.57
C ASP A 165 13.53 12.18 4.80
N PRO A 166 13.86 10.95 5.25
CA PRO A 166 13.19 10.33 6.38
C PRO A 166 13.38 11.07 7.70
N GLU A 167 14.43 11.91 7.83
CA GLU A 167 14.68 12.70 9.04
C GLU A 167 13.81 13.96 9.10
N GLN A 168 13.36 14.47 7.94
CA GLN A 168 12.45 15.62 7.84
C GLN A 168 10.98 15.19 7.68
N ARG A 169 10.74 13.93 7.31
CA ARG A 169 9.40 13.34 7.22
C ARG A 169 8.74 13.34 8.60
N PHE A 170 7.46 13.71 8.63
CA PHE A 170 6.69 13.70 9.88
C PHE A 170 6.71 12.32 10.54
N THR A 171 6.66 12.30 11.87
CA THR A 171 6.25 11.11 12.63
C THR A 171 4.73 10.99 12.66
N CYS A 172 4.20 9.83 13.10
CA CYS A 172 2.76 9.69 13.27
C CYS A 172 2.19 10.69 14.29
N GLU A 173 2.94 11.01 15.35
CA GLU A 173 2.55 11.98 16.37
C GLU A 173 2.43 13.39 15.77
N GLN A 174 3.44 13.81 15.00
CA GLN A 174 3.40 15.11 14.30
C GLN A 174 2.25 15.17 13.28
N ALA A 175 2.03 14.08 12.53
CA ALA A 175 0.94 13.97 11.59
C ALA A 175 -0.44 14.03 12.27
N LEU A 176 -0.59 13.45 13.47
CA LEU A 176 -1.84 13.53 14.26
C LEU A 176 -2.14 14.94 14.74
N GLU A 177 -1.13 15.77 14.95
CA GLU A 177 -1.28 17.17 15.36
C GLU A 177 -1.59 18.11 14.19
N HIS A 178 -1.34 17.69 12.95
CA HIS A 178 -1.53 18.51 11.76
C HIS A 178 -2.97 19.05 11.62
N PRO A 179 -3.21 20.32 11.21
CA PRO A 179 -4.54 20.94 11.15
C PRO A 179 -5.58 20.17 10.32
N TRP A 180 -5.13 19.48 9.28
CA TRP A 180 -5.99 18.62 8.45
C TRP A 180 -6.58 17.42 9.21
N ILE A 181 -5.87 16.93 10.24
CA ILE A 181 -6.26 15.80 11.08
C ILE A 181 -6.92 16.26 12.37
N SER A 182 -6.27 17.15 13.11
CA SER A 182 -6.70 17.58 14.46
C SER A 182 -7.67 18.77 14.44
N GLY A 183 -7.67 19.54 13.35
CA GLY A 183 -8.43 20.77 13.22
C GLY A 183 -9.67 20.64 12.33
N ASN A 184 -10.03 21.79 11.74
CA ASN A 184 -11.24 21.95 10.91
C ASN A 184 -10.89 22.44 9.49
N THR A 185 -9.70 22.14 8.98
CA THR A 185 -9.28 22.56 7.64
C THR A 185 -9.70 21.58 6.54
N ALA A 186 -10.04 20.33 6.87
CA ALA A 186 -10.60 19.35 5.93
C ALA A 186 -12.00 19.77 5.49
N TYR A 187 -12.23 19.87 4.18
CA TYR A 187 -13.52 20.29 3.63
C TYR A 187 -14.62 19.24 3.80
N THR A 188 -15.86 19.72 3.88
CA THR A 188 -17.07 18.89 3.96
C THR A 188 -17.82 18.82 2.61
N THR A 189 -17.23 19.38 1.56
CA THR A 189 -17.78 19.29 0.19
C THR A 189 -17.70 17.84 -0.29
N ASP A 190 -18.77 17.37 -0.92
CA ASP A 190 -18.81 16.03 -1.47
C ASP A 190 -17.88 15.92 -2.69
N ILE A 191 -16.92 15.00 -2.61
CA ILE A 191 -15.97 14.66 -3.66
C ILE A 191 -16.19 13.23 -4.18
N HIS A 192 -17.28 12.57 -3.77
CA HIS A 192 -17.53 11.16 -4.09
C HIS A 192 -17.49 10.85 -5.59
N GLY A 193 -18.19 11.64 -6.41
CA GLY A 193 -18.32 11.39 -7.84
C GLY A 193 -16.96 11.42 -8.58
N SER A 194 -16.08 12.35 -8.22
CA SER A 194 -14.74 12.45 -8.82
C SER A 194 -13.84 11.32 -8.30
N VAL A 195 -13.82 11.05 -7.00
CA VAL A 195 -12.96 10.04 -6.38
C VAL A 195 -13.34 8.63 -6.85
N VAL A 196 -14.62 8.24 -6.77
CA VAL A 196 -15.06 6.87 -7.05
C VAL A 196 -14.83 6.46 -8.50
N THR A 197 -14.97 7.40 -9.45
CA THR A 197 -14.71 7.12 -10.87
C THR A 197 -13.27 6.66 -11.08
N HIS A 198 -12.31 7.35 -10.47
CA HIS A 198 -10.89 7.01 -10.56
C HIS A 198 -10.54 5.79 -9.71
N LEU A 199 -11.13 5.70 -8.52
CA LEU A 199 -10.89 4.60 -7.60
C LEU A 199 -11.34 3.26 -8.20
N LYS A 200 -12.53 3.21 -8.85
CA LYS A 200 -12.99 2.01 -9.57
C LYS A 200 -12.01 1.59 -10.67
N LYS A 201 -11.47 2.54 -11.44
CA LYS A 201 -10.48 2.26 -12.49
C LYS A 201 -9.18 1.73 -11.90
N SER A 202 -8.73 2.31 -10.79
CA SER A 202 -7.52 1.90 -10.06
C SER A 202 -7.69 0.49 -9.47
N LEU A 203 -8.82 0.23 -8.81
CA LEU A 203 -9.19 -1.07 -8.26
C LEU A 203 -9.29 -2.16 -9.34
N ALA A 204 -9.91 -1.86 -10.48
CA ALA A 204 -10.02 -2.80 -11.59
C ALA A 204 -8.64 -3.20 -12.13
N ARG A 205 -7.75 -2.23 -12.34
CA ARG A 205 -6.35 -2.47 -12.75
C ARG A 205 -5.60 -3.31 -11.72
N ARG A 206 -5.79 -3.01 -10.43
CA ARG A 206 -5.20 -3.75 -9.31
C ARG A 206 -5.65 -5.21 -9.28
N ASN A 207 -6.97 -5.45 -9.38
CA ASN A 207 -7.55 -6.79 -9.38
C ASN A 207 -7.10 -7.60 -10.61
N TRP A 208 -6.98 -6.95 -11.77
CA TRP A 208 -6.42 -7.56 -12.97
C TRP A 208 -4.96 -8.00 -12.78
N ARG A 209 -4.10 -7.12 -12.25
CA ARG A 209 -2.70 -7.45 -11.92
C ARG A 209 -2.60 -8.61 -10.94
N LYS A 210 -3.42 -8.63 -9.87
CA LYS A 210 -3.49 -9.74 -8.91
C LYS A 210 -3.84 -11.06 -9.62
N ALA A 211 -4.87 -11.06 -10.45
CA ALA A 211 -5.30 -12.25 -11.19
C ALA A 211 -4.24 -12.73 -12.19
N TYR A 212 -3.59 -11.81 -12.92
CA TYR A 212 -2.51 -12.12 -13.86
C TYR A 212 -1.31 -12.76 -13.15
N ASN A 213 -0.83 -12.16 -12.05
CA ASN A 213 0.30 -12.68 -11.29
C ASN A 213 0.01 -14.06 -10.70
N ALA A 214 -1.19 -14.28 -10.17
CA ALA A 214 -1.61 -15.60 -9.69
C ALA A 214 -1.59 -16.65 -10.81
N ALA A 215 -2.12 -16.31 -11.99
CA ALA A 215 -2.09 -17.21 -13.15
C ALA A 215 -0.67 -17.51 -13.63
N ALA A 216 0.22 -16.51 -13.65
CA ALA A 216 1.63 -16.68 -14.02
C ALA A 216 2.36 -17.59 -13.03
N ALA A 217 2.14 -17.42 -11.72
CA ALA A 217 2.71 -18.28 -10.69
C ALA A 217 2.22 -19.73 -10.82
N ILE A 218 0.93 -19.94 -11.09
CA ILE A 218 0.38 -21.29 -11.36
C ILE A 218 1.05 -21.91 -12.59
N ARG A 219 1.24 -21.15 -13.68
CA ARG A 219 1.95 -21.63 -14.88
C ARG A 219 3.40 -22.01 -14.59
N GLN A 220 4.13 -21.19 -13.82
CA GLN A 220 5.50 -21.51 -13.40
C GLN A 220 5.54 -22.78 -12.55
N LEU A 221 4.65 -22.94 -11.59
CA LEU A 221 4.54 -24.16 -10.77
C LEU A 221 4.21 -25.39 -11.62
N GLN A 222 3.35 -25.26 -12.64
CA GLN A 222 3.06 -26.33 -13.59
C GLN A 222 4.29 -26.69 -14.43
N MET A 223 5.04 -25.71 -14.94
CA MET A 223 6.28 -25.95 -15.68
C MET A 223 7.36 -26.61 -14.81
N LEU A 224 7.49 -26.21 -13.53
CA LEU A 224 8.37 -26.84 -12.56
C LEU A 224 7.95 -28.28 -12.27
N ARG A 225 6.65 -28.55 -12.15
CA ARG A 225 6.13 -29.92 -12.01
C ARG A 225 6.42 -30.76 -13.25
N LEU A 226 6.18 -30.25 -14.46
CA LEU A 226 6.45 -30.94 -15.71
C LEU A 226 7.94 -31.25 -15.90
N SER A 227 8.82 -30.28 -15.62
CA SER A 227 10.28 -30.48 -15.68
C SER A 227 10.79 -31.45 -14.61
N SER A 228 10.23 -31.42 -13.39
CA SER A 228 10.56 -32.41 -12.35
C SER A 228 10.10 -33.84 -12.74
N ASN A 229 8.99 -33.98 -13.45
CA ASN A 229 8.49 -35.26 -13.94
C ASN A 229 9.33 -35.79 -15.13
N SER A 230 9.73 -34.90 -16.04
CA SER A 230 10.66 -35.23 -17.14
C SER A 230 12.03 -35.69 -16.63
N ASN A 231 12.56 -35.05 -15.58
CA ASN A 231 13.82 -35.47 -14.93
C ASN A 231 13.71 -36.81 -14.17
N ARG A 232 12.53 -37.14 -13.61
CA ARG A 232 12.28 -38.47 -13.05
C ARG A 232 12.27 -39.56 -14.13
N ILE A 233 11.62 -39.30 -15.27
CA ILE A 233 11.53 -40.26 -16.37
C ILE A 233 12.91 -40.50 -17.03
N SER A 234 13.76 -39.46 -17.16
CA SER A 234 15.12 -39.62 -17.67
C SER A 234 16.04 -40.38 -16.69
N SER A 235 15.91 -40.14 -15.38
CA SER A 235 16.67 -40.87 -14.35
C SER A 235 16.32 -42.36 -14.28
N GLN A 236 15.04 -42.72 -14.47
CA GLN A 236 14.61 -44.14 -14.50
C GLN A 236 15.10 -44.88 -15.76
N ARG A 237 15.15 -44.22 -16.92
CA ARG A 237 15.70 -44.82 -18.16
C ARG A 237 17.21 -45.04 -18.09
N ALA A 238 17.95 -44.17 -17.41
CA ALA A 238 19.41 -44.30 -17.23
C ALA A 238 19.78 -45.44 -16.25
N SER A 239 18.93 -45.76 -15.28
CA SER A 239 19.14 -46.89 -14.36
C SER A 239 18.83 -48.27 -14.94
N THR A 240 18.09 -48.37 -16.04
CA THR A 240 17.72 -49.65 -16.67
C THR A 240 18.67 -50.14 -17.77
N SER A 241 19.70 -49.36 -18.13
CA SER A 241 20.66 -49.70 -19.21
C SER A 241 21.99 -50.27 -18.71
N ALA A 242 22.10 -50.68 -17.45
CA ALA A 242 23.32 -51.25 -16.89
C ALA A 242 23.11 -52.72 -16.45
N PHE A 243 23.09 -53.64 -17.42
CA PHE A 243 23.47 -55.03 -17.19
C PHE A 243 24.32 -55.50 -18.38
N PRO A 244 25.61 -55.81 -18.19
CA PRO A 244 26.41 -56.49 -19.20
C PRO A 244 26.30 -58.01 -19.05
N VAL A 245 26.27 -58.67 -20.21
CA VAL A 245 26.59 -60.07 -20.58
C VAL A 245 26.48 -61.15 -19.50
#